data_AF-A0A5A9PC30-F1
#
_entry.id   AF-A0A5A9PC30-F1
#
_cell.length_a   1.000
_cell.length_b   1.000
_cell.length_c   1.000
_cell.angle_alpha   90.00
_cell.angle_beta   90.00
_cell.angle_gamma   90.00
#
_symmetry.space_group_name_H-M   'P 1'
#
loop_
_entity.id
_entity.type
_entity.pdbx_description
1 polymer ?
#
loop_
_entity_poly.entity_id
_entity_poly.type
_entity_poly.pdbx_seq_one_letter_code
_entity_poly.pdbx_strand_id
1 'polypeptide(L)'
;MFVRQELWRHMKRCQSKPAMSDESAGGRHRVLTIAAVAKSAFSGQVDDGLMKVLSQMNDDEIARVVRNDFGLLQFAQSLYNRHGFNKTKHEYIRQKVRELARFILALRKKCPSFTLEDAMKPANFMNVIDAVKDAAGFNQDTHSYQTPSLALKIGHSLLKVSEILHCRALIAEDADLTNSAKAFQKLYKTKWSEYISHKALCTISDLKYNKPTKLPLTQDIDKLNDYLQRSAESAFQELSQNTTEHNYACLARLTLTRIILFNRRRVGEVSKMPLKNFLQRDDSYAFEELGLSAYEKRLCKYFTRVELKGKRGRKVAVLLSPDITKALELLGVYAGLVVSAQEPYCCSQCQTDFTRRWRKDKGGATMCEQCMSSNQKKVVKAEHTNRLKAAFVKALQQEQEILQQTTLSSSSSSSAHRMKVDPIKHSHARSSQPITRHPATIKQSPVQISRGVAAVRRIPHSFSPSSQLQNAVAAAALVSRPGVTMAYVNTSLSVQKSSSSSAERQREYLLDMIPSRPANVWK
;
A
#
# COMPACT_ATOMS: atom_id res chain seq x y z
N MET A 1 6.44 18.09 21.88
CA MET A 1 7.57 18.22 22.83
C MET A 1 8.69 17.32 22.38
N PHE A 2 9.94 17.78 22.42
CA PHE A 2 11.11 16.96 22.11
C PHE A 2 11.54 16.13 23.33
N VAL A 3 11.98 14.89 23.11
CA VAL A 3 12.38 13.97 24.19
C VAL A 3 13.84 14.22 24.58
N ARG A 4 14.17 14.15 25.87
CA ARG A 4 15.51 14.44 26.44
C ARG A 4 16.67 13.75 25.70
N GLN A 5 16.50 12.50 25.27
CA GLN A 5 17.51 11.74 24.50
C GLN A 5 17.72 12.25 23.06
N GLU A 6 16.69 12.83 22.43
CA GLU A 6 16.77 13.44 21.09
C GLU A 6 17.47 14.80 21.18
N LEU A 7 17.12 15.60 22.20
CA LEU A 7 17.73 16.89 22.52
C LEU A 7 19.25 16.74 22.75
N TRP A 8 19.66 15.71 23.49
CA TRP A 8 21.08 15.39 23.71
C TRP A 8 21.81 14.99 22.40
N ARG A 9 21.14 14.28 21.49
CA ARG A 9 21.69 13.93 20.17
C ARG A 9 21.86 15.17 19.27
N HIS A 10 20.91 16.09 19.27
CA HIS A 10 21.02 17.39 18.59
C HIS A 10 22.17 18.23 19.18
N MET A 11 22.27 18.30 20.51
CA MET A 11 23.29 19.09 21.22
C MET A 11 24.74 18.67 20.91
N LYS A 12 24.97 17.40 20.52
CA LYS A 12 26.29 16.92 20.05
C LYS A 12 26.72 17.44 18.67
N ARG A 13 25.81 17.99 17.86
CA ARG A 13 26.05 18.39 16.47
C ARG A 13 25.63 19.84 16.16
N CYS A 14 25.12 20.58 17.15
CA CYS A 14 24.65 21.94 16.95
C CYS A 14 25.84 22.92 16.89
N GLN A 15 26.00 23.62 15.77
CA GLN A 15 27.02 24.65 15.57
C GLN A 15 26.78 25.89 16.46
N SER A 16 25.52 26.13 16.85
CA SER A 16 25.12 27.21 17.77
C SER A 16 25.15 26.80 19.25
N LYS A 17 25.99 25.81 19.62
CA LYS A 17 26.13 25.39 21.03
C LYS A 17 26.72 26.57 21.84
N PRO A 18 26.07 27.05 22.91
CA PRO A 18 26.66 28.09 23.75
C PRO A 18 27.97 27.59 24.38
N ALA A 19 28.97 28.48 24.43
CA ALA A 19 30.21 28.24 25.16
C ALA A 19 29.89 27.90 26.63
N MET A 20 30.73 27.06 27.24
CA MET A 20 30.48 26.55 28.58
C MET A 20 30.60 27.68 29.62
N SER A 21 29.47 28.11 30.17
CA SER A 21 29.39 28.73 31.49
C SER A 21 28.80 27.73 32.50
N ASP A 22 29.12 27.96 33.78
CA ASP A 22 29.27 26.96 34.85
C ASP A 22 28.13 25.95 35.09
N GLU A 23 28.49 24.87 35.77
CA GLU A 23 27.65 23.68 36.02
C GLU A 23 26.47 23.91 37.00
N SER A 24 26.29 25.13 37.52
CA SER A 24 25.40 25.44 38.66
C SER A 24 23.97 25.86 38.30
N ALA A 25 23.61 26.03 37.02
CA ALA A 25 22.27 26.48 36.59
C ALA A 25 21.34 25.33 36.12
N GLY A 26 20.23 25.13 36.84
CA GLY A 26 19.34 23.97 36.75
C GLY A 26 18.76 23.62 35.36
N GLY A 27 18.82 22.34 35.00
CA GLY A 27 18.56 21.80 33.65
C GLY A 27 17.13 21.88 33.09
N ARG A 28 16.21 22.64 33.69
CA ARG A 28 14.84 22.86 33.15
C ARG A 28 14.78 24.09 32.25
N HIS A 29 15.41 25.20 32.66
CA HIS A 29 15.39 26.46 31.90
C HIS A 29 16.25 26.36 30.64
N ARG A 30 17.46 25.77 30.76
CA ARG A 30 18.42 25.54 29.65
C ARG A 30 17.79 24.76 28.49
N VAL A 31 16.88 23.82 28.76
CA VAL A 31 16.18 23.02 27.74
C VAL A 31 15.11 23.82 26.98
N LEU A 32 14.41 24.74 27.65
CA LEU A 32 13.37 25.58 27.02
C LEU A 32 14.00 26.61 26.08
N THR A 33 15.05 27.31 26.51
CA THR A 33 15.78 28.28 25.68
C THR A 33 16.42 27.60 24.47
N ILE A 34 17.04 26.43 24.64
CA ILE A 34 17.63 25.66 23.52
C ILE A 34 16.55 25.12 22.57
N ALA A 35 15.37 24.74 23.08
CA ALA A 35 14.25 24.34 22.22
C ALA A 35 13.65 25.51 21.40
N ALA A 36 13.83 26.76 21.86
CA ALA A 36 13.53 27.96 21.07
C ALA A 36 14.62 28.25 20.03
N VAL A 37 15.90 28.20 20.40
CA VAL A 37 17.03 28.41 19.47
C VAL A 37 17.07 27.33 18.36
N ALA A 38 16.73 26.09 18.67
CA ALA A 38 16.62 25.00 17.68
C ALA A 38 15.50 25.21 16.64
N LYS A 39 14.57 26.15 16.85
CA LYS A 39 13.59 26.60 15.84
C LYS A 39 14.11 27.73 14.93
N SER A 40 15.32 28.26 15.16
CA SER A 40 15.70 29.59 14.64
C SER A 40 16.94 29.65 13.74
N ALA A 41 17.72 28.57 13.60
CA ALA A 41 18.99 28.62 12.84
C ALA A 41 18.99 27.83 11.51
N PHE A 42 18.40 26.62 11.48
CA PHE A 42 18.44 25.74 10.29
C PHE A 42 17.13 25.00 10.00
N SER A 43 16.07 25.22 10.77
CA SER A 43 14.74 24.70 10.46
C SER A 43 14.08 25.55 9.38
N GLY A 44 14.33 25.20 8.11
CA GLY A 44 13.43 25.57 7.03
C GLY A 44 12.01 25.18 7.43
N GLN A 45 11.09 26.15 7.44
CA GLN A 45 9.80 26.05 8.11
C GLN A 45 9.04 24.79 7.64
N VAL A 46 8.82 23.86 8.57
CA VAL A 46 7.94 22.71 8.34
C VAL A 46 6.52 23.25 8.40
N ASP A 47 5.82 23.21 7.27
CA ASP A 47 4.51 23.82 7.10
C ASP A 47 3.49 23.30 8.13
N ASP A 48 2.72 24.20 8.75
CA ASP A 48 1.73 23.82 9.78
C ASP A 48 0.65 22.87 9.22
N GLY A 49 0.30 23.00 7.95
CA GLY A 49 -0.56 22.07 7.23
C GLY A 49 0.08 20.70 7.03
N LEU A 50 1.40 20.61 6.78
CA LEU A 50 2.11 19.33 6.84
C LEU A 50 2.08 18.75 8.26
N MET A 51 2.31 19.55 9.30
CA MET A 51 2.24 19.08 10.68
C MET A 51 0.83 18.55 11.02
N LYS A 52 -0.23 19.17 10.50
CA LYS A 52 -1.62 18.67 10.56
C LYS A 52 -1.82 17.37 9.78
N VAL A 53 -1.16 17.18 8.64
CA VAL A 53 -1.19 15.89 7.89
C VAL A 53 -0.47 14.77 8.65
N LEU A 54 0.65 15.08 9.31
CA LEU A 54 1.46 14.13 10.08
C LEU A 54 0.85 13.80 11.44
N SER A 55 0.11 14.72 12.08
CA SER A 55 -0.56 14.47 13.37
C SER A 55 -1.60 13.35 13.29
N GLN A 56 -2.22 13.15 12.11
CA GLN A 56 -3.18 12.09 11.84
C GLN A 56 -2.56 10.68 11.66
N MET A 57 -1.24 10.53 11.78
CA MET A 57 -0.62 9.19 11.83
C MET A 57 -1.01 8.46 13.13
N ASN A 58 -1.08 7.12 13.09
CA ASN A 58 -1.12 6.34 14.33
C ASN A 58 0.11 6.69 15.18
N ASP A 59 -0.08 6.93 16.48
CA ASP A 59 1.01 7.23 17.38
C ASP A 59 1.75 5.93 17.76
N ASP A 60 2.89 5.73 17.12
CA ASP A 60 3.75 4.57 17.27
C ASP A 60 5.21 4.98 17.08
N GLU A 61 6.14 4.04 17.27
CA GLU A 61 7.56 4.31 17.12
C GLU A 61 7.92 4.87 15.73
N ILE A 62 7.22 4.43 14.68
CA ILE A 62 7.42 4.95 13.32
C ILE A 62 7.06 6.45 13.29
N ALA A 63 5.92 6.85 13.86
CA ALA A 63 5.55 8.27 13.96
C ALA A 63 6.54 9.08 14.83
N ARG A 64 7.10 8.49 15.89
CA ARG A 64 8.18 9.10 16.69
C ARG A 64 9.44 9.36 15.85
N VAL A 65 9.88 8.41 15.03
CA VAL A 65 11.03 8.61 14.11
C VAL A 65 10.74 9.72 13.11
N VAL A 66 9.53 9.77 12.53
CA VAL A 66 9.14 10.82 11.57
C VAL A 66 9.24 12.22 12.17
N ARG A 67 8.78 12.42 13.41
CA ARG A 67 8.78 13.75 14.04
C ARG A 67 10.17 14.24 14.48
N ASN A 68 11.15 13.34 14.56
CA ASN A 68 12.47 13.63 15.11
C ASN A 68 13.61 13.60 14.06
N ASP A 69 13.38 13.05 12.86
CA ASP A 69 14.39 13.01 11.78
C ASP A 69 14.17 14.16 10.77
N PHE A 70 15.10 15.12 10.75
CA PHE A 70 15.00 16.34 9.95
C PHE A 70 14.99 16.08 8.44
N GLY A 71 15.80 15.14 7.94
CA GLY A 71 15.80 14.77 6.53
C GLY A 71 14.46 14.12 6.12
N LEU A 72 13.84 13.37 7.03
CA LEU A 72 12.53 12.78 6.79
C LEU A 72 11.38 13.82 6.80
N LEU A 73 11.49 14.87 7.63
CA LEU A 73 10.59 16.02 7.59
C LEU A 73 10.74 16.82 6.28
N GLN A 74 11.97 17.07 5.81
CA GLN A 74 12.19 17.70 4.49
C GLN A 74 11.61 16.87 3.34
N PHE A 75 11.74 15.54 3.39
CA PHE A 75 11.12 14.64 2.41
C PHE A 75 9.59 14.73 2.45
N ALA A 76 9.01 14.80 3.64
CA ALA A 76 7.57 15.01 3.82
C ALA A 76 7.12 16.37 3.25
N GLN A 77 7.88 17.44 3.47
CA GLN A 77 7.65 18.78 2.90
C GLN A 77 7.70 18.77 1.38
N SER A 78 8.69 18.11 0.77
CA SER A 78 8.77 17.99 -0.71
C SER A 78 7.56 17.26 -1.33
N LEU A 79 6.99 16.28 -0.61
CA LEU A 79 5.75 15.63 -1.03
C LEU A 79 4.52 16.52 -0.80
N TYR A 80 4.50 17.29 0.30
CA TYR A 80 3.42 18.20 0.64
C TYR A 80 3.35 19.40 -0.32
N ASN A 81 4.46 20.04 -0.68
CA ASN A 81 4.50 21.12 -1.67
C ASN A 81 3.88 20.70 -3.02
N ARG A 82 3.95 19.41 -3.37
CA ARG A 82 3.39 18.86 -4.62
C ARG A 82 1.94 18.39 -4.52
N HIS A 83 1.44 18.07 -3.32
CA HIS A 83 0.21 17.30 -3.13
C HIS A 83 -0.67 17.75 -1.94
N GLY A 84 -0.22 18.71 -1.13
CA GLY A 84 -0.84 19.15 0.12
C GLY A 84 -2.22 19.77 -0.06
N PHE A 85 -2.41 20.53 -1.14
CA PHE A 85 -3.71 21.06 -1.56
C PHE A 85 -4.77 19.96 -1.83
N ASN A 86 -4.35 18.71 -2.06
CA ASN A 86 -5.26 17.60 -2.34
C ASN A 86 -5.39 16.68 -1.13
N LYS A 87 -6.45 16.87 -0.32
CA LYS A 87 -6.79 16.05 0.87
C LYS A 87 -6.69 14.54 0.59
N THR A 88 -7.08 14.06 -0.61
CA THR A 88 -7.00 12.63 -0.99
C THR A 88 -5.58 12.08 -1.17
N LYS A 89 -4.55 12.94 -1.11
CA LYS A 89 -3.13 12.58 -1.16
C LYS A 89 -2.44 12.61 0.20
N HIS A 90 -3.08 13.12 1.25
CA HIS A 90 -2.49 13.17 2.60
C HIS A 90 -2.09 11.78 3.12
N GLU A 91 -2.91 10.75 2.84
CA GLU A 91 -2.56 9.37 3.17
C GLU A 91 -1.35 8.84 2.38
N TYR A 92 -1.20 9.25 1.12
CA TYR A 92 -0.01 8.91 0.33
C TYR A 92 1.27 9.53 0.90
N ILE A 93 1.21 10.78 1.40
CA ILE A 93 2.32 11.44 2.09
C ILE A 93 2.68 10.65 3.36
N ARG A 94 1.70 10.42 4.25
CA ARG A 94 1.89 9.63 5.49
C ARG A 94 2.49 8.26 5.19
N GLN A 95 1.95 7.53 4.21
CA GLN A 95 2.45 6.19 3.89
C GLN A 95 3.90 6.23 3.37
N LYS A 96 4.24 7.18 2.50
CA LYS A 96 5.61 7.37 1.98
C LYS A 96 6.62 7.67 3.08
N VAL A 97 6.26 8.56 3.99
CA VAL A 97 7.09 8.97 5.12
C VAL A 97 7.25 7.83 6.14
N ARG A 98 6.19 7.05 6.40
CA ARG A 98 6.25 5.84 7.23
C ARG A 98 6.99 4.67 6.58
N GLU A 99 7.06 4.59 5.24
CA GLU A 99 7.91 3.62 4.54
C GLU A 99 9.40 3.90 4.82
N LEU A 100 9.84 5.16 4.77
CA LEU A 100 11.22 5.54 5.12
C LEU A 100 11.52 5.43 6.62
N ALA A 101 10.59 5.79 7.51
CA ALA A 101 10.82 5.64 8.96
C ALA A 101 11.05 4.17 9.39
N ARG A 102 10.41 3.19 8.74
CA ARG A 102 10.72 1.76 8.96
C ARG A 102 12.14 1.40 8.53
N PHE A 103 12.59 1.94 7.40
CA PHE A 103 13.98 1.78 6.95
C PHE A 103 14.99 2.42 7.91
N ILE A 104 14.69 3.60 8.47
CA ILE A 104 15.53 4.22 9.51
C ILE A 104 15.57 3.36 10.78
N LEU A 105 14.47 2.74 11.19
CA LEU A 105 14.47 1.79 12.31
C LEU A 105 15.35 0.55 12.02
N ALA A 106 15.31 0.01 10.80
CA ALA A 106 16.21 -1.08 10.37
C ALA A 106 17.69 -0.66 10.42
N LEU A 107 18.05 0.54 9.93
CA LEU A 107 19.40 1.11 10.08
C LEU A 107 19.80 1.24 11.56
N ARG A 108 18.88 1.71 12.41
CA ARG A 108 19.16 1.96 13.83
C ARG A 108 19.37 0.70 14.67
N LYS A 109 18.98 -0.49 14.18
CA LYS A 109 19.39 -1.78 14.77
C LYS A 109 20.91 -1.95 14.80
N LYS A 110 21.61 -1.50 13.74
CA LYS A 110 23.08 -1.52 13.66
C LYS A 110 23.70 -0.31 14.36
N CYS A 111 23.15 0.89 14.12
CA CYS A 111 23.71 2.14 14.64
C CYS A 111 22.60 3.07 15.19
N PRO A 112 22.37 3.13 16.52
CA PRO A 112 21.21 3.83 17.10
C PRO A 112 21.07 5.33 16.78
N SER A 113 22.17 6.01 16.43
CA SER A 113 22.22 7.45 16.12
C SER A 113 22.07 7.79 14.63
N PHE A 114 21.76 6.81 13.77
CA PHE A 114 21.65 7.05 12.32
C PHE A 114 20.48 7.98 11.95
N THR A 115 20.77 8.95 11.10
CA THR A 115 19.79 9.86 10.50
C THR A 115 19.56 9.52 9.03
N LEU A 116 18.48 10.02 8.43
CA LEU A 116 18.26 9.88 6.99
C LEU A 116 19.33 10.58 6.16
N GLU A 117 19.91 11.69 6.64
CA GLU A 117 21.01 12.38 5.95
C GLU A 117 22.31 11.57 6.01
N ASP A 118 22.63 10.96 7.15
CA ASP A 118 23.78 10.06 7.29
C ASP A 118 23.68 8.84 6.34
N ALA A 119 22.46 8.36 6.05
CA ALA A 119 22.22 7.29 5.08
C ALA A 119 22.53 7.68 3.63
N MET A 120 22.52 8.97 3.29
CA MET A 120 22.81 9.44 1.93
C MET A 120 24.31 9.68 1.68
N LYS A 121 25.19 9.36 2.64
CA LYS A 121 26.65 9.39 2.47
C LYS A 121 27.14 8.15 1.72
N PRO A 122 28.02 8.27 0.70
CA PRO A 122 28.53 7.13 -0.08
C PRO A 122 29.14 6.00 0.77
N ALA A 123 29.89 6.35 1.82
CA ALA A 123 30.50 5.38 2.75
C ALA A 123 29.47 4.46 3.44
N ASN A 124 28.22 4.91 3.56
CA ASN A 124 27.13 4.17 4.20
C ASN A 124 26.30 3.34 3.20
N PHE A 125 26.65 3.32 1.91
CA PHE A 125 25.83 2.67 0.87
C PHE A 125 25.52 1.19 1.17
N MET A 126 26.51 0.40 1.62
CA MET A 126 26.26 -1.01 1.97
C MET A 126 25.37 -1.16 3.23
N ASN A 127 25.50 -0.28 4.22
CA ASN A 127 24.59 -0.24 5.37
C ASN A 127 23.15 0.06 4.94
N VAL A 128 22.96 0.93 3.94
CA VAL A 128 21.65 1.21 3.33
C VAL A 128 21.09 -0.03 2.63
N ILE A 129 21.88 -0.73 1.82
CA ILE A 129 21.45 -1.97 1.14
C ILE A 129 20.95 -3.00 2.16
N ASP A 130 21.71 -3.24 3.22
CA ASP A 130 21.34 -4.19 4.28
C ASP A 130 20.06 -3.79 5.02
N ALA A 131 19.91 -2.51 5.37
CA ALA A 131 18.72 -2.03 6.05
C ALA A 131 17.46 -2.04 5.15
N VAL A 132 17.61 -1.88 3.83
CA VAL A 132 16.50 -2.11 2.88
C VAL A 132 16.12 -3.60 2.81
N LYS A 133 17.12 -4.50 2.83
CA LYS A 133 16.89 -5.95 2.87
C LYS A 133 16.16 -6.38 4.15
N ASP A 134 16.64 -5.95 5.31
CA ASP A 134 15.98 -6.19 6.60
C ASP A 134 14.55 -5.61 6.65
N ALA A 135 14.38 -4.33 6.29
CA ALA A 135 13.07 -3.68 6.31
C ALA A 135 12.03 -4.31 5.36
N ALA A 136 12.46 -5.01 4.31
CA ALA A 136 11.61 -5.70 3.35
C ALA A 136 11.48 -7.22 3.60
N GLY A 137 12.14 -7.74 4.64
CA GLY A 137 12.14 -9.17 4.98
C GLY A 137 12.84 -10.03 3.92
N PHE A 138 14.07 -9.68 3.55
CA PHE A 138 14.89 -10.51 2.66
C PHE A 138 15.38 -11.77 3.40
N ASN A 139 15.00 -12.94 2.90
CA ASN A 139 15.52 -14.22 3.33
C ASN A 139 16.76 -14.57 2.48
N GLN A 140 17.85 -14.98 3.14
CA GLN A 140 19.12 -15.31 2.46
C GLN A 140 19.05 -16.68 1.75
N ASP A 141 18.49 -17.69 2.41
CA ASP A 141 18.40 -19.07 1.91
C ASP A 141 17.57 -19.18 0.62
N THR A 142 16.41 -18.51 0.58
CA THR A 142 15.53 -18.47 -0.60
C THR A 142 15.89 -17.34 -1.57
N HIS A 143 16.85 -16.48 -1.19
CA HIS A 143 17.16 -15.20 -1.82
C HIS A 143 15.94 -14.30 -2.11
N SER A 144 14.81 -14.48 -1.42
CA SER A 144 13.54 -13.82 -1.75
C SER A 144 13.09 -12.83 -0.67
N TYR A 145 12.30 -11.84 -1.07
CA TYR A 145 11.74 -10.85 -0.15
C TYR A 145 10.33 -11.24 0.31
N GLN A 146 10.02 -11.07 1.59
CA GLN A 146 8.65 -11.15 2.11
C GLN A 146 7.78 -10.00 1.56
N THR A 147 8.33 -8.78 1.48
CA THR A 147 7.65 -7.60 0.93
C THR A 147 8.50 -6.92 -0.15
N PRO A 148 8.69 -7.51 -1.34
CA PRO A 148 9.57 -6.97 -2.39
C PRO A 148 9.15 -5.57 -2.87
N SER A 149 7.85 -5.29 -2.86
CA SER A 149 7.32 -3.96 -3.18
C SER A 149 7.77 -2.88 -2.19
N LEU A 150 8.11 -3.22 -0.95
CA LEU A 150 8.63 -2.26 0.04
C LEU A 150 10.08 -1.87 -0.29
N ALA A 151 10.93 -2.84 -0.64
CA ALA A 151 12.31 -2.60 -1.06
C ALA A 151 12.40 -1.60 -2.23
N LEU A 152 11.63 -1.84 -3.30
CA LEU A 152 11.53 -0.94 -4.46
C LEU A 152 11.03 0.46 -4.08
N LYS A 153 10.02 0.53 -3.21
CA LYS A 153 9.44 1.81 -2.76
C LYS A 153 10.40 2.61 -1.89
N ILE A 154 11.20 1.96 -1.04
CA ILE A 154 12.23 2.61 -0.24
C ILE A 154 13.31 3.14 -1.17
N GLY A 155 13.84 2.34 -2.11
CA GLY A 155 14.84 2.78 -3.08
C GLY A 155 14.43 4.04 -3.85
N HIS A 156 13.23 4.06 -4.44
CA HIS A 156 12.71 5.26 -5.12
C HIS A 156 12.55 6.48 -4.19
N SER A 157 12.22 6.26 -2.92
CA SER A 157 12.14 7.33 -1.93
C SER A 157 13.53 7.84 -1.52
N LEU A 158 14.53 6.97 -1.36
CA LEU A 158 15.91 7.33 -1.06
C LEU A 158 16.57 8.10 -2.20
N LEU A 159 16.36 7.69 -3.46
CA LEU A 159 16.80 8.50 -4.61
C LEU A 159 16.22 9.91 -4.53
N LYS A 160 14.91 10.05 -4.24
CA LYS A 160 14.29 11.38 -4.13
C LYS A 160 14.80 12.19 -2.93
N VAL A 161 15.17 11.54 -1.82
CA VAL A 161 15.85 12.21 -0.69
C VAL A 161 17.23 12.70 -1.11
N SER A 162 18.02 11.90 -1.84
CA SER A 162 19.33 12.32 -2.34
C SER A 162 19.26 13.48 -3.34
N GLU A 163 18.17 13.60 -4.10
CA GLU A 163 17.89 14.78 -4.94
C GLU A 163 17.58 16.02 -4.08
N ILE A 164 16.77 15.88 -3.03
CA ILE A 164 16.43 16.98 -2.11
C ILE A 164 17.67 17.50 -1.39
N LEU A 165 18.50 16.59 -0.85
CA LEU A 165 19.77 16.96 -0.21
C LEU A 165 20.75 17.60 -1.19
N HIS A 166 20.82 17.12 -2.44
CA HIS A 166 21.65 17.75 -3.45
C HIS A 166 21.19 19.18 -3.77
N CYS A 167 19.88 19.41 -3.94
CA CYS A 167 19.34 20.76 -4.13
C CYS A 167 19.62 21.66 -2.91
N ARG A 168 19.47 21.16 -1.69
CA ARG A 168 19.81 21.91 -0.46
C ARG A 168 21.28 22.29 -0.42
N ALA A 169 22.17 21.35 -0.76
CA ALA A 169 23.62 21.59 -0.77
C ALA A 169 24.02 22.64 -1.81
N LEU A 170 23.39 22.64 -2.98
CA LEU A 170 23.59 23.69 -4.00
C LEU A 170 23.11 25.07 -3.53
N ILE A 171 21.95 25.14 -2.88
CA ILE A 171 21.39 26.41 -2.35
C ILE A 171 22.23 26.96 -1.19
N ALA A 172 22.83 26.09 -0.38
CA ALA A 172 23.69 26.45 0.74
C ALA A 172 25.18 26.55 0.37
N GLU A 173 25.52 26.42 -0.93
CA GLU A 173 26.90 26.43 -1.46
C GLU A 173 27.86 25.40 -0.80
N ASP A 174 27.31 24.35 -0.19
CA ASP A 174 28.03 23.27 0.47
C ASP A 174 28.58 22.29 -0.59
N ALA A 175 29.85 22.49 -0.95
CA ALA A 175 30.57 21.68 -1.94
C ALA A 175 30.72 20.21 -1.51
N ASP A 176 30.98 19.95 -0.23
CA ASP A 176 31.21 18.60 0.30
C ASP A 176 29.92 17.78 0.29
N LEU A 177 28.82 18.34 0.79
CA LEU A 177 27.51 17.70 0.75
C LEU A 177 27.02 17.54 -0.69
N THR A 178 27.32 18.51 -1.58
CA THR A 178 27.03 18.42 -3.01
C THR A 178 27.75 17.23 -3.65
N ASN A 179 29.05 17.08 -3.40
CA ASN A 179 29.86 15.99 -3.96
C ASN A 179 29.45 14.63 -3.36
N SER A 180 29.19 14.57 -2.06
CA SER A 180 28.68 13.40 -1.36
C SER A 180 27.34 12.92 -1.92
N ALA A 181 26.37 13.83 -2.12
CA ALA A 181 25.07 13.51 -2.69
C ALA A 181 25.16 13.04 -4.15
N LYS A 182 25.99 13.70 -4.98
CA LYS A 182 26.26 13.26 -6.36
C LYS A 182 26.89 11.87 -6.41
N ALA A 183 27.85 11.57 -5.53
CA ALA A 183 28.48 10.26 -5.43
C ALA A 183 27.48 9.17 -5.00
N PHE A 184 26.59 9.45 -4.04
CA PHE A 184 25.51 8.52 -3.67
C PHE A 184 24.54 8.28 -4.84
N GLN A 185 24.14 9.32 -5.57
CA GLN A 185 23.30 9.19 -6.77
C GLN A 185 23.99 8.35 -7.85
N LYS A 186 25.32 8.47 -8.02
CA LYS A 186 26.10 7.64 -8.95
C LYS A 186 26.07 6.17 -8.53
N LEU A 187 26.36 5.87 -7.25
CA LEU A 187 26.27 4.51 -6.68
C LEU A 187 24.86 3.92 -6.80
N TYR A 188 23.82 4.71 -6.56
CA TYR A 188 22.43 4.28 -6.76
C TYR A 188 22.19 3.89 -8.23
N LYS A 189 22.55 4.76 -9.18
CA LYS A 189 22.32 4.52 -10.62
C LYS A 189 23.08 3.29 -11.14
N THR A 190 24.29 3.02 -10.64
CA THR A 190 25.12 1.90 -11.13
C THR A 190 24.85 0.58 -10.39
N LYS A 191 24.60 0.60 -9.08
CA LYS A 191 24.60 -0.61 -8.23
C LYS A 191 23.27 -0.93 -7.55
N TRP A 192 22.28 -0.03 -7.52
CA TRP A 192 21.01 -0.32 -6.84
C TRP A 192 20.20 -1.46 -7.48
N SER A 193 20.31 -1.60 -8.80
CA SER A 193 19.61 -2.68 -9.52
C SER A 193 20.13 -4.06 -9.14
N GLU A 194 21.46 -4.20 -9.10
CA GLU A 194 22.20 -5.41 -8.73
C GLU A 194 21.83 -5.89 -7.32
N TYR A 195 21.87 -4.98 -6.33
CA TYR A 195 21.67 -5.35 -4.93
C TYR A 195 20.20 -5.46 -4.49
N ILE A 196 19.29 -4.68 -5.08
CA ILE A 196 17.90 -4.56 -4.62
C ILE A 196 16.90 -4.81 -5.75
N SER A 197 16.88 -3.97 -6.79
CA SER A 197 15.72 -3.93 -7.69
C SER A 197 15.52 -5.20 -8.49
N HIS A 198 16.60 -5.82 -8.99
CA HIS A 198 16.52 -7.03 -9.80
C HIS A 198 15.81 -8.15 -9.04
N LYS A 199 16.33 -8.57 -7.88
CA LYS A 199 15.73 -9.69 -7.13
C LYS A 199 14.36 -9.34 -6.52
N ALA A 200 14.11 -8.08 -6.19
CA ALA A 200 12.77 -7.63 -5.78
C ALA A 200 11.75 -7.73 -6.94
N LEU A 201 12.14 -7.41 -8.17
CA LEU A 201 11.29 -7.58 -9.36
C LEU A 201 11.08 -9.05 -9.70
N CYS A 202 12.12 -9.90 -9.66
CA CYS A 202 11.97 -11.35 -9.81
C CYS A 202 10.97 -11.90 -8.79
N THR A 203 11.15 -11.61 -7.49
CA THR A 203 10.23 -12.08 -6.45
C THR A 203 8.77 -11.65 -6.71
N ILE A 204 8.54 -10.44 -7.25
CA ILE A 204 7.19 -9.98 -7.66
C ILE A 204 6.67 -10.78 -8.86
N SER A 205 7.53 -11.15 -9.81
CA SER A 205 7.18 -11.99 -10.96
C SER A 205 6.80 -13.39 -10.51
N ASP A 206 7.65 -14.02 -9.69
CA ASP A 206 7.47 -15.38 -9.17
C ASP A 206 6.17 -15.47 -8.34
N LEU A 207 5.92 -14.49 -7.46
CA LEU A 207 4.68 -14.40 -6.66
C LEU A 207 3.42 -14.14 -7.51
N LYS A 208 3.55 -13.56 -8.71
CA LYS A 208 2.42 -13.41 -9.64
C LYS A 208 2.17 -14.67 -10.45
N TYR A 209 3.24 -15.29 -10.94
CA TYR A 209 3.20 -16.53 -11.73
C TYR A 209 2.58 -17.67 -10.91
N ASN A 210 3.03 -17.82 -9.66
CA ASN A 210 2.53 -18.85 -8.74
C ASN A 210 1.17 -18.51 -8.11
N LYS A 211 0.55 -17.37 -8.43
CA LYS A 211 -0.76 -17.00 -7.88
C LYS A 211 -1.86 -17.56 -8.78
N PRO A 212 -2.70 -18.51 -8.31
CA PRO A 212 -3.78 -19.05 -9.12
C PRO A 212 -4.80 -17.97 -9.50
N THR A 213 -5.11 -17.89 -10.79
CA THR A 213 -6.12 -16.98 -11.33
C THR A 213 -7.51 -17.48 -10.94
N LYS A 214 -8.12 -16.86 -9.93
CA LYS A 214 -9.53 -17.07 -9.59
C LYS A 214 -10.40 -16.19 -10.48
N LEU A 215 -11.06 -16.80 -11.47
CA LEU A 215 -12.11 -16.17 -12.26
C LEU A 215 -13.48 -16.43 -11.60
N PRO A 216 -14.41 -15.46 -11.64
CA PRO A 216 -15.80 -15.71 -11.25
C PRO A 216 -16.47 -16.65 -12.26
N LEU A 217 -17.42 -17.47 -11.80
CA LEU A 217 -18.26 -18.28 -12.68
C LEU A 217 -19.26 -17.38 -13.40
N THR A 218 -19.64 -17.74 -14.63
CA THR A 218 -20.68 -17.00 -15.39
C THR A 218 -21.95 -16.84 -14.57
N GLN A 219 -22.40 -17.92 -13.91
CA GLN A 219 -23.56 -17.91 -13.02
C GLN A 219 -23.46 -16.89 -11.87
N ASP A 220 -22.26 -16.57 -11.38
CA ASP A 220 -22.06 -15.57 -10.32
C ASP A 220 -22.09 -14.14 -10.88
N ILE A 221 -21.64 -13.96 -12.13
CA ILE A 221 -21.76 -12.70 -12.87
C ILE A 221 -23.24 -12.41 -13.14
N ASP A 222 -23.99 -13.41 -13.60
CA ASP A 222 -25.42 -13.30 -13.90
C ASP A 222 -26.22 -12.95 -12.63
N LYS A 223 -26.02 -13.71 -11.54
CA LYS A 223 -26.62 -13.42 -10.21
C LYS A 223 -26.29 -12.02 -9.71
N LEU A 224 -25.04 -11.56 -9.88
CA LEU A 224 -24.64 -10.21 -9.48
C LEU A 224 -25.31 -9.14 -10.34
N ASN A 225 -25.41 -9.35 -11.66
CA ASN A 225 -26.06 -8.43 -12.57
C ASN A 225 -27.56 -8.29 -12.28
N ASP A 226 -28.25 -9.42 -12.11
CA ASP A 226 -29.66 -9.48 -11.71
C ASP A 226 -29.92 -8.78 -10.37
N TYR A 227 -29.08 -9.06 -9.37
CA TYR A 227 -29.18 -8.40 -8.06
C TYR A 227 -29.01 -6.89 -8.19
N LEU A 228 -28.00 -6.42 -8.94
CA LEU A 228 -27.72 -5.01 -9.15
C LEU A 228 -28.85 -4.31 -9.92
N GLN A 229 -29.46 -4.97 -10.90
CA GLN A 229 -30.58 -4.45 -11.67
C GLN A 229 -31.79 -4.23 -10.76
N ARG A 230 -32.28 -5.29 -10.11
CA ARG A 230 -33.48 -5.24 -9.24
C ARG A 230 -33.28 -4.30 -8.05
N SER A 231 -32.10 -4.30 -7.45
CA SER A 231 -31.78 -3.39 -6.34
C SER A 231 -31.74 -1.93 -6.79
N ALA A 232 -31.24 -1.64 -8.00
CA ALA A 232 -31.20 -0.27 -8.51
C ALA A 232 -32.61 0.25 -8.85
N GLU A 233 -33.49 -0.61 -9.37
CA GLU A 233 -34.90 -0.28 -9.64
C GLU A 233 -35.67 0.01 -8.34
N SER A 234 -35.54 -0.86 -7.32
CA SER A 234 -36.12 -0.64 -5.99
C SER A 234 -35.60 0.65 -5.35
N ALA A 235 -34.28 0.86 -5.32
CA ALA A 235 -33.69 2.07 -4.74
C ALA A 235 -34.06 3.36 -5.51
N PHE A 236 -34.34 3.27 -6.80
CA PHE A 236 -34.83 4.39 -7.61
C PHE A 236 -36.28 4.75 -7.24
N GLN A 237 -37.15 3.74 -7.08
CA GLN A 237 -38.53 3.92 -6.63
C GLN A 237 -38.59 4.49 -5.20
N GLU A 238 -37.81 3.92 -4.29
CA GLU A 238 -37.71 4.38 -2.88
C GLU A 238 -37.25 5.85 -2.76
N LEU A 239 -36.27 6.28 -3.55
CA LEU A 239 -35.83 7.68 -3.56
C LEU A 239 -36.86 8.61 -4.23
N SER A 240 -37.57 8.12 -5.25
CA SER A 240 -38.63 8.90 -5.93
C SER A 240 -39.85 9.13 -5.03
N GLN A 241 -40.17 8.17 -4.14
CA GLN A 241 -41.28 8.26 -3.19
C GLN A 241 -40.90 8.96 -1.88
N ASN A 242 -39.68 8.71 -1.36
CA ASN A 242 -39.24 9.22 -0.06
C ASN A 242 -37.77 9.69 -0.11
N THR A 243 -37.60 11.01 -0.03
CA THR A 243 -36.36 11.74 -0.34
C THR A 243 -35.38 11.80 0.85
N THR A 244 -34.93 10.63 1.32
CA THR A 244 -34.00 10.51 2.46
C THR A 244 -32.51 10.37 2.08
N GLU A 245 -31.60 10.77 2.97
CA GLU A 245 -30.15 10.54 2.80
C GLU A 245 -29.83 9.03 2.65
N HIS A 246 -30.62 8.16 3.29
CA HIS A 246 -30.46 6.71 3.16
C HIS A 246 -30.72 6.24 1.73
N ASN A 247 -31.88 6.61 1.18
CA ASN A 247 -32.33 6.20 -0.15
C ASN A 247 -31.40 6.79 -1.23
N TYR A 248 -31.01 8.06 -1.07
CA TYR A 248 -30.02 8.72 -1.92
C TYR A 248 -28.70 7.94 -1.94
N ALA A 249 -28.16 7.63 -0.76
CA ALA A 249 -26.90 6.93 -0.66
C ALA A 249 -27.00 5.46 -1.11
N CYS A 250 -28.18 4.84 -1.07
CA CYS A 250 -28.45 3.52 -1.62
C CYS A 250 -28.34 3.55 -3.15
N LEU A 251 -29.17 4.37 -3.81
CA LEU A 251 -29.17 4.54 -5.26
C LEU A 251 -27.80 4.97 -5.77
N ALA A 252 -27.14 5.95 -5.12
CA ALA A 252 -25.82 6.42 -5.52
C ALA A 252 -24.74 5.31 -5.50
N ARG A 253 -24.79 4.36 -4.55
CA ARG A 253 -23.87 3.21 -4.54
C ARG A 253 -24.16 2.24 -5.67
N LEU A 254 -25.42 1.93 -5.91
CA LEU A 254 -25.85 0.97 -6.94
C LEU A 254 -25.54 1.51 -8.34
N THR A 255 -25.95 2.74 -8.63
CA THR A 255 -25.64 3.45 -9.88
C THR A 255 -24.13 3.54 -10.12
N LEU A 256 -23.33 3.93 -9.12
CA LEU A 256 -21.86 3.96 -9.25
C LEU A 256 -21.27 2.58 -9.55
N THR A 257 -21.80 1.52 -8.92
CA THR A 257 -21.33 0.14 -9.11
C THR A 257 -21.66 -0.34 -10.52
N ARG A 258 -22.89 -0.12 -11.00
CA ARG A 258 -23.33 -0.49 -12.34
C ARG A 258 -22.51 0.22 -13.42
N ILE A 259 -22.25 1.52 -13.30
CA ILE A 259 -21.39 2.27 -14.25
C ILE A 259 -19.96 1.71 -14.27
N ILE A 260 -19.38 1.40 -13.11
CA ILE A 260 -18.02 0.85 -12.98
C ILE A 260 -17.89 -0.51 -13.67
N LEU A 261 -18.84 -1.42 -13.40
CA LEU A 261 -18.84 -2.78 -13.96
C LEU A 261 -19.09 -2.75 -15.47
N PHE A 262 -20.14 -2.04 -15.91
CA PHE A 262 -20.50 -1.93 -17.32
C PHE A 262 -19.35 -1.38 -18.17
N ASN A 263 -18.73 -0.27 -17.74
CA ASN A 263 -17.63 0.35 -18.50
C ASN A 263 -16.24 -0.24 -18.20
N ARG A 264 -16.14 -1.25 -17.31
CA ARG A 264 -14.87 -1.82 -16.81
C ARG A 264 -13.85 -0.75 -16.34
N ARG A 265 -14.33 0.38 -15.81
CA ARG A 265 -13.51 1.55 -15.42
C ARG A 265 -13.00 1.45 -13.98
N ARG A 266 -11.95 2.20 -13.64
CA ARG A 266 -11.50 2.26 -12.25
C ARG A 266 -12.46 3.13 -11.43
N VAL A 267 -12.72 2.69 -10.20
CA VAL A 267 -13.58 3.42 -9.24
C VAL A 267 -13.25 4.91 -9.14
N GLY A 268 -11.97 5.29 -9.12
CA GLY A 268 -11.53 6.68 -9.01
C GLY A 268 -11.62 7.52 -10.29
N GLU A 269 -11.95 6.91 -11.43
CA GLU A 269 -12.27 7.60 -12.69
C GLU A 269 -13.76 8.00 -12.66
N VAL A 270 -14.66 7.04 -12.39
CA VAL A 270 -16.11 7.26 -12.36
C VAL A 270 -16.57 8.05 -11.13
N SER A 271 -16.10 7.71 -9.92
CA SER A 271 -16.57 8.33 -8.67
C SER A 271 -16.08 9.78 -8.46
N LYS A 272 -15.42 10.36 -9.46
CA LYS A 272 -14.94 11.75 -9.51
C LYS A 272 -15.46 12.49 -10.75
N MET A 273 -16.46 11.94 -11.43
CA MET A 273 -17.19 12.60 -12.50
C MET A 273 -17.77 13.92 -11.99
N PRO A 274 -17.32 15.08 -12.51
CA PRO A 274 -17.91 16.36 -12.13
C PRO A 274 -19.32 16.49 -12.69
N LEU A 275 -20.25 17.08 -11.95
CA LEU A 275 -21.63 17.27 -12.41
C LEU A 275 -21.69 17.99 -13.76
N LYS A 276 -20.84 19.02 -13.97
CA LYS A 276 -20.75 19.71 -15.26
C LYS A 276 -20.46 18.80 -16.46
N ASN A 277 -19.68 17.72 -16.28
CA ASN A 277 -19.39 16.78 -17.36
C ASN A 277 -20.60 15.90 -17.71
N PHE A 278 -21.51 15.67 -16.74
CA PHE A 278 -22.78 14.97 -16.97
C PHE A 278 -23.88 15.89 -17.51
N LEU A 279 -23.84 17.19 -17.20
CA LEU A 279 -24.77 18.18 -17.76
C LEU A 279 -24.36 18.64 -19.18
N GLN A 280 -23.06 18.81 -19.43
CA GLN A 280 -22.48 19.13 -20.74
C GLN A 280 -22.19 17.89 -21.58
N ARG A 281 -23.00 16.84 -21.40
CA ARG A 281 -22.90 15.61 -22.20
C ARG A 281 -23.44 15.89 -23.61
N ASP A 282 -22.81 15.26 -24.59
CA ASP A 282 -23.21 15.40 -25.99
C ASP A 282 -24.17 14.26 -26.34
N ASP A 283 -25.46 14.58 -26.40
CA ASP A 283 -26.51 13.66 -26.87
C ASP A 283 -26.69 13.76 -28.42
N SER A 284 -25.91 14.62 -29.09
CA SER A 284 -26.02 15.04 -30.50
C SER A 284 -24.85 14.58 -31.38
N TYR A 285 -24.38 13.35 -31.19
CA TYR A 285 -23.37 12.75 -32.07
C TYR A 285 -23.95 12.45 -33.47
N ALA A 286 -23.48 13.20 -34.48
CA ALA A 286 -23.70 12.86 -35.89
C ALA A 286 -22.86 11.63 -36.28
N PHE A 287 -23.41 10.43 -36.11
CA PHE A 287 -22.72 9.15 -36.35
C PHE A 287 -22.58 8.75 -37.83
N GLU A 288 -22.91 9.64 -38.78
CA GLU A 288 -23.08 9.29 -40.19
C GLU A 288 -21.74 9.09 -40.91
N GLU A 289 -20.72 9.89 -40.59
CA GLU A 289 -19.37 9.83 -41.19
C GLU A 289 -18.53 8.61 -40.74
N LEU A 290 -18.99 7.85 -39.74
CA LEU A 290 -18.12 6.93 -38.97
C LEU A 290 -18.03 5.50 -39.51
N GLY A 291 -18.66 5.17 -40.65
CA GLY A 291 -18.64 3.82 -41.22
C GLY A 291 -19.18 2.72 -40.30
N LEU A 292 -20.06 3.09 -39.35
CA LEU A 292 -20.63 2.19 -38.33
C LEU A 292 -21.75 1.32 -38.92
N SER A 293 -21.81 0.07 -38.47
CA SER A 293 -22.92 -0.84 -38.79
C SER A 293 -24.26 -0.35 -38.23
N ALA A 294 -25.36 -0.85 -38.79
CA ALA A 294 -26.71 -0.56 -38.29
C ALA A 294 -26.96 -1.02 -36.84
N TYR A 295 -26.14 -1.93 -36.31
CA TYR A 295 -26.18 -2.32 -34.90
C TYR A 295 -25.41 -1.33 -34.03
N GLU A 296 -24.17 -0.97 -34.38
CA GLU A 296 -23.38 0.04 -33.68
C GLU A 296 -24.10 1.40 -33.66
N LYS A 297 -24.69 1.83 -34.79
CA LYS A 297 -25.52 3.05 -34.86
C LYS A 297 -26.72 3.02 -33.90
N ARG A 298 -27.29 1.84 -33.60
CA ARG A 298 -28.36 1.68 -32.59
C ARG A 298 -27.82 1.76 -31.16
N LEU A 299 -26.69 1.10 -30.86
CA LEU A 299 -26.04 1.21 -29.54
C LEU A 299 -25.61 2.65 -29.23
N CYS A 300 -25.06 3.34 -30.22
CA CYS A 300 -24.67 4.74 -30.17
C CYS A 300 -25.84 5.70 -29.89
N LYS A 301 -27.07 5.36 -30.32
CA LYS A 301 -28.29 6.10 -29.97
C LYS A 301 -28.88 5.70 -28.60
N TYR A 302 -28.59 4.49 -28.12
CA TYR A 302 -29.11 3.97 -26.85
C TYR A 302 -28.29 4.41 -25.63
N PHE A 303 -26.95 4.49 -25.77
CA PHE A 303 -26.06 4.87 -24.68
C PHE A 303 -25.67 6.34 -24.72
N THR A 304 -26.04 7.07 -23.66
CA THR A 304 -25.53 8.42 -23.38
C THR A 304 -24.03 8.36 -23.09
N ARG A 305 -23.23 9.25 -23.70
CA ARG A 305 -21.76 9.31 -23.50
C ARG A 305 -21.35 10.52 -22.66
N VAL A 306 -20.61 10.27 -21.59
CA VAL A 306 -19.93 11.29 -20.80
C VAL A 306 -18.42 11.21 -21.01
N GLU A 307 -17.77 12.36 -21.23
CA GLU A 307 -16.31 12.43 -21.35
C GLU A 307 -15.65 12.91 -20.06
N LEU A 308 -14.70 12.12 -19.55
CA LEU A 308 -13.92 12.41 -18.34
C LEU A 308 -12.44 12.65 -18.67
N LYS A 309 -11.74 13.43 -17.82
CA LYS A 309 -10.30 13.68 -17.96
C LYS A 309 -9.47 12.58 -17.29
N GLY A 310 -8.92 11.69 -18.11
CA GLY A 310 -8.03 10.61 -17.70
C GLY A 310 -6.58 11.04 -17.46
N LYS A 311 -5.70 10.05 -17.27
CA LYS A 311 -4.26 10.26 -17.07
C LYS A 311 -3.65 11.00 -18.27
N ARG A 312 -2.73 11.93 -17.99
CA ARG A 312 -2.06 12.78 -18.99
C ARG A 312 -3.05 13.57 -19.87
N GLY A 313 -4.22 13.93 -19.33
CA GLY A 313 -5.21 14.76 -20.03
C GLY A 313 -6.03 14.05 -21.11
N ARG A 314 -5.84 12.74 -21.33
CA ARG A 314 -6.60 11.95 -22.32
C ARG A 314 -8.09 11.97 -21.98
N LYS A 315 -8.96 12.14 -22.99
CA LYS A 315 -10.40 11.91 -22.85
C LYS A 315 -10.67 10.43 -22.54
N VAL A 316 -11.64 10.16 -21.66
CA VAL A 316 -12.09 8.83 -21.24
C VAL A 316 -13.61 8.81 -21.35
N ALA A 317 -14.14 8.02 -22.27
CA ALA A 317 -15.58 7.84 -22.41
C ALA A 317 -16.15 6.95 -21.29
N VAL A 318 -17.31 7.32 -20.78
CA VAL A 318 -18.20 6.52 -19.93
C VAL A 318 -19.55 6.49 -20.61
N LEU A 319 -20.05 5.28 -20.88
CA LEU A 319 -21.36 5.01 -21.45
C LEU A 319 -22.37 4.77 -20.33
N LEU A 320 -23.55 5.35 -20.46
CA LEU A 320 -24.65 5.27 -19.51
C LEU A 320 -25.89 4.76 -20.24
N SER A 321 -26.52 3.70 -19.72
CA SER A 321 -27.82 3.25 -20.21
C SER A 321 -28.93 4.21 -19.76
N PRO A 322 -30.10 4.25 -20.43
CA PRO A 322 -31.16 5.21 -20.12
C PRO A 322 -31.65 5.20 -18.66
N ASP A 323 -31.66 4.03 -18.01
CA ASP A 323 -32.01 3.87 -16.60
C ASP A 323 -30.91 4.42 -15.66
N ILE A 324 -29.63 4.27 -16.03
CA ILE A 324 -28.51 4.87 -15.31
C ILE A 324 -28.53 6.41 -15.47
N THR A 325 -28.84 6.91 -16.66
CA THR A 325 -28.99 8.36 -16.92
C THR A 325 -30.11 8.94 -16.04
N LYS A 326 -31.30 8.32 -16.03
CA LYS A 326 -32.42 8.70 -15.14
C LYS A 326 -32.04 8.66 -13.66
N ALA A 327 -31.31 7.62 -13.23
CA ALA A 327 -30.84 7.53 -11.84
C ALA A 327 -29.86 8.66 -11.48
N LEU A 328 -28.96 9.05 -12.40
CA LEU A 328 -28.06 10.19 -12.20
C LEU A 328 -28.78 11.54 -12.22
N GLU A 329 -29.86 11.68 -12.99
CA GLU A 329 -30.72 12.87 -12.99
C GLU A 329 -31.46 13.02 -11.66
N LEU A 330 -32.10 11.95 -11.17
CA LEU A 330 -32.76 11.94 -9.85
C LEU A 330 -31.77 12.26 -8.71
N LEU A 331 -30.57 11.67 -8.74
CA LEU A 331 -29.49 12.00 -7.80
C LEU A 331 -29.02 13.47 -7.95
N GLY A 332 -29.00 14.01 -9.17
CA GLY A 332 -28.64 15.40 -9.45
C GLY A 332 -29.64 16.41 -8.89
N VAL A 333 -30.94 16.16 -9.10
CA VAL A 333 -32.03 16.97 -8.55
C VAL A 333 -31.99 16.98 -7.01
N TYR A 334 -31.85 15.81 -6.38
CA TYR A 334 -31.73 15.73 -4.92
C TYR A 334 -30.46 16.43 -4.40
N ALA A 335 -29.33 16.30 -5.10
CA ALA A 335 -28.12 17.03 -4.74
C ALA A 335 -28.32 18.56 -4.81
N GLY A 336 -29.06 19.07 -5.79
CA GLY A 336 -29.44 20.49 -5.86
C GLY A 336 -30.28 20.94 -4.67
N LEU A 337 -31.31 20.16 -4.32
CA LEU A 337 -32.22 20.43 -3.19
C LEU A 337 -31.54 20.35 -1.81
N VAL A 338 -30.54 19.46 -1.65
CA VAL A 338 -29.78 19.35 -0.40
C VAL A 338 -28.70 20.43 -0.28
N VAL A 339 -28.07 20.83 -1.39
CA VAL A 339 -27.04 21.89 -1.40
C VAL A 339 -27.63 23.27 -1.08
N SER A 340 -28.92 23.51 -1.31
CA SER A 340 -29.60 24.74 -0.85
C SER A 340 -29.98 24.74 0.64
N ALA A 341 -29.87 23.62 1.35
CA ALA A 341 -30.45 23.47 2.69
C ALA A 341 -29.43 23.55 3.85
N GLN A 342 -28.20 23.07 3.68
CA GLN A 342 -27.18 23.04 4.75
C GLN A 342 -25.75 23.17 4.21
N GLU A 343 -24.84 23.71 5.03
CA GLU A 343 -23.40 23.65 4.76
C GLU A 343 -22.93 22.20 4.54
N PRO A 344 -22.01 21.95 3.60
CA PRO A 344 -21.56 20.59 3.29
C PRO A 344 -20.88 19.95 4.50
N TYR A 345 -21.52 18.88 5.01
CA TYR A 345 -21.01 18.05 6.11
C TYR A 345 -19.50 17.76 5.95
N CYS A 346 -18.74 18.06 7.00
CA CYS A 346 -17.32 17.73 7.06
C CYS A 346 -17.07 16.54 7.99
N CYS A 347 -16.22 15.60 7.55
CA CYS A 347 -15.78 14.50 8.41
C CYS A 347 -14.91 15.03 9.55
N SER A 348 -15.33 14.84 10.80
CA SER A 348 -14.56 15.31 11.97
C SER A 348 -13.11 14.80 11.99
N GLN A 349 -12.88 13.55 11.54
CA GLN A 349 -11.54 12.94 11.53
C GLN A 349 -10.64 13.34 10.35
N CYS A 350 -11.14 13.38 9.11
CA CYS A 350 -10.31 13.64 7.91
C CYS A 350 -10.62 14.95 7.18
N GLN A 351 -11.63 15.69 7.62
CA GLN A 351 -12.05 16.98 7.09
C GLN A 351 -12.30 16.97 5.57
N THR A 352 -12.72 15.81 5.05
CA THR A 352 -13.35 15.70 3.73
C THR A 352 -14.75 16.29 3.82
N ASP A 353 -15.14 17.03 2.80
CA ASP A 353 -16.47 17.58 2.48
C ASP A 353 -17.29 16.59 1.62
N PHE A 354 -16.61 15.63 0.99
CA PHE A 354 -17.22 14.61 0.14
C PHE A 354 -17.05 13.19 0.70
N THR A 355 -18.15 12.43 0.71
CA THR A 355 -18.17 10.99 0.93
C THR A 355 -19.45 10.38 0.33
N ARG A 356 -19.52 9.05 0.20
CA ARG A 356 -20.69 8.34 -0.36
C ARG A 356 -21.87 8.19 0.62
N ARG A 357 -21.61 8.37 1.91
CA ARG A 357 -22.60 8.38 3.00
C ARG A 357 -21.96 8.95 4.26
N TRP A 358 -22.67 9.86 4.91
CA TRP A 358 -22.32 10.29 6.24
C TRP A 358 -22.81 9.28 7.27
N ARG A 359 -22.06 9.11 8.34
CA ARG A 359 -22.50 8.36 9.52
C ARG A 359 -22.08 9.15 10.75
N LYS A 360 -22.84 9.03 11.83
CA LYS A 360 -22.40 9.49 13.14
C LYS A 360 -21.69 8.34 13.85
N ASP A 361 -20.57 8.64 14.52
CA ASP A 361 -19.94 7.70 15.45
C ASP A 361 -20.78 7.60 16.75
N LYS A 362 -20.45 6.68 17.65
CA LYS A 362 -21.11 6.55 18.97
C LYS A 362 -21.10 7.86 19.78
N GLY A 363 -20.11 8.72 19.58
CA GLY A 363 -20.03 10.07 20.15
C GLY A 363 -20.73 11.16 19.34
N GLY A 364 -21.66 10.83 18.44
CA GLY A 364 -22.46 11.79 17.66
C GLY A 364 -21.73 12.49 16.50
N ALA A 365 -20.39 12.45 16.47
CA ALA A 365 -19.58 13.15 15.46
C ALA A 365 -19.78 12.62 14.04
N THR A 366 -19.96 13.52 13.06
CA THR A 366 -20.13 13.19 11.64
C THR A 366 -18.84 12.69 10.99
N MET A 367 -18.93 11.55 10.31
CA MET A 367 -17.79 10.77 9.83
C MET A 367 -18.04 10.24 8.42
N CYS A 368 -16.99 10.24 7.58
CA CYS A 368 -17.06 9.68 6.24
C CYS A 368 -16.97 8.14 6.25
N GLU A 369 -17.54 7.49 5.23
CA GLU A 369 -17.58 6.03 5.09
C GLU A 369 -16.20 5.36 5.23
N GLN A 370 -15.15 6.01 4.70
CA GLN A 370 -13.77 5.52 4.79
C GLN A 370 -13.19 5.61 6.20
N CYS A 371 -13.47 6.69 6.93
CA CYS A 371 -13.04 6.87 8.33
C CYS A 371 -13.76 5.90 9.26
N MET A 372 -15.08 5.76 9.13
CA MET A 372 -15.86 4.75 9.86
C MET A 372 -15.31 3.33 9.66
N SER A 373 -15.11 2.94 8.40
CA SER A 373 -14.56 1.62 8.05
C SER A 373 -13.13 1.41 8.59
N SER A 374 -12.32 2.48 8.64
CA SER A 374 -10.97 2.45 9.20
C SER A 374 -10.99 2.30 10.72
N ASN A 375 -11.84 3.06 11.42
CA ASN A 375 -11.95 3.02 12.87
C ASN A 375 -12.53 1.68 13.34
N GLN A 376 -13.56 1.14 12.67
CA GLN A 376 -14.10 -0.18 13.02
C GLN A 376 -13.07 -1.30 12.81
N LYS A 377 -12.25 -1.22 11.75
CA LYS A 377 -11.10 -2.13 11.56
C LYS A 377 -10.04 -1.99 12.66
N LYS A 378 -9.78 -0.77 13.14
CA LYS A 378 -8.88 -0.53 14.29
C LYS A 378 -9.43 -1.16 15.57
N VAL A 379 -10.72 -0.98 15.87
CA VAL A 379 -11.39 -1.56 17.05
C VAL A 379 -11.34 -3.09 17.01
N VAL A 380 -11.77 -3.72 15.91
CA VAL A 380 -11.73 -5.19 15.76
C VAL A 380 -10.31 -5.73 15.86
N LYS A 381 -9.31 -5.04 15.29
CA LYS A 381 -7.90 -5.45 15.43
C LYS A 381 -7.40 -5.32 16.87
N ALA A 382 -7.76 -4.25 17.58
CA ALA A 382 -7.41 -4.06 18.99
C ALA A 382 -8.06 -5.14 19.86
N GLU A 383 -9.34 -5.43 19.66
CA GLU A 383 -10.08 -6.49 20.36
C GLU A 383 -9.42 -7.86 20.14
N HIS A 384 -9.14 -8.23 18.89
CA HIS A 384 -8.43 -9.48 18.57
C HIS A 384 -7.04 -9.54 19.22
N THR A 385 -6.31 -8.43 19.26
CA THR A 385 -4.99 -8.33 19.91
C THR A 385 -5.11 -8.50 21.43
N ASN A 386 -6.15 -7.95 22.04
CA ASN A 386 -6.42 -8.08 23.48
C ASN A 386 -6.86 -9.51 23.85
N ARG A 387 -7.68 -10.17 23.02
CA ARG A 387 -8.02 -11.59 23.19
C ARG A 387 -6.78 -12.48 23.13
N LEU A 388 -5.87 -12.24 22.17
CA LEU A 388 -4.59 -12.96 22.09
C LEU A 388 -3.69 -12.71 23.32
N LYS A 389 -3.56 -11.46 23.78
CA LYS A 389 -2.82 -11.13 25.01
C LYS A 389 -3.41 -11.84 26.24
N ALA A 390 -4.74 -11.84 26.39
CA ALA A 390 -5.41 -12.51 27.50
C ALA A 390 -5.20 -14.03 27.46
N ALA A 391 -5.24 -14.65 26.28
CA ALA A 391 -4.94 -16.07 26.12
C ALA A 391 -3.47 -16.38 26.48
N PHE A 392 -2.53 -15.54 26.06
CA PHE A 392 -1.10 -15.71 26.37
C PHE A 392 -0.80 -15.55 27.88
N VAL A 393 -1.43 -14.57 28.55
CA VAL A 393 -1.32 -14.41 30.01
C VAL A 393 -1.92 -15.62 30.74
N LYS A 394 -3.05 -16.15 30.30
CA LYS A 394 -3.62 -17.38 30.88
C LYS A 394 -2.72 -18.60 30.68
N ALA A 395 -2.09 -18.75 29.52
CA ALA A 395 -1.14 -19.83 29.27
C ALA A 395 0.10 -19.73 30.19
N LEU A 396 0.67 -18.53 30.37
CA LEU A 396 1.77 -18.29 31.32
C LEU A 396 1.37 -18.58 32.77
N GLN A 397 0.16 -18.20 33.18
CA GLN A 397 -0.38 -18.50 34.51
C GLN A 397 -0.47 -20.03 34.72
N GLN A 398 -0.99 -20.75 33.72
CA GLN A 398 -1.12 -22.20 33.75
C GLN A 398 0.25 -22.92 33.77
N GLU A 399 1.25 -22.42 33.04
CA GLU A 399 2.63 -22.93 33.12
C GLU A 399 3.21 -22.76 34.53
N GLN A 400 2.99 -21.61 35.17
CA GLN A 400 3.45 -21.36 36.55
C GLN A 400 2.75 -22.26 37.56
N GLU A 401 1.43 -22.47 37.43
CA GLU A 401 0.65 -23.38 38.28
C GLU A 401 1.14 -24.84 38.15
N ILE A 402 1.44 -25.30 36.93
CA ILE A 402 1.99 -26.65 36.69
C ILE A 402 3.38 -26.82 37.34
N LEU A 403 4.25 -25.81 37.22
CA LEU A 403 5.58 -25.80 37.86
C LEU A 403 5.47 -25.80 39.39
N GLN A 404 4.52 -25.05 39.95
CA GLN A 404 4.28 -25.02 41.40
C GLN A 404 3.71 -26.35 41.92
N GLN A 405 2.81 -27.00 41.17
CA GLN A 405 2.30 -28.32 41.53
C GLN A 405 3.40 -29.39 41.46
N THR A 406 4.24 -29.42 40.41
CA THR A 406 5.34 -30.40 40.31
C THR A 406 6.42 -30.24 41.38
N THR A 407 6.66 -29.02 41.86
CA THR A 407 7.61 -28.75 42.96
C THR A 407 7.05 -29.06 44.35
N LEU A 408 5.72 -29.06 44.53
CA LEU A 408 5.06 -29.55 45.75
C LEU A 408 4.92 -31.10 45.74
N SER A 409 4.77 -31.71 44.56
CA SER A 409 4.73 -33.17 44.42
C SER A 409 6.08 -33.86 44.62
N SER A 410 7.21 -33.14 44.52
CA SER A 410 8.55 -33.70 44.73
C SER A 410 9.05 -33.65 46.18
N SER A 411 8.28 -33.08 47.11
CA SER A 411 8.67 -32.93 48.54
C SER A 411 7.90 -33.86 49.49
N SER A 412 7.08 -34.78 48.97
CA SER A 412 6.15 -35.63 49.76
C SER A 412 6.37 -37.15 49.61
N SER A 413 7.52 -37.60 49.10
CA SER A 413 7.88 -39.03 48.95
C SER A 413 8.93 -39.52 49.94
N SER A 414 8.62 -39.46 51.25
CA SER A 414 9.49 -40.02 52.31
C SER A 414 8.71 -40.63 53.49
N SER A 415 8.08 -41.79 53.28
CA SER A 415 7.93 -42.83 54.31
C SER A 415 7.54 -44.18 53.70
N ALA A 416 7.99 -45.27 54.35
CA ALA A 416 7.99 -46.62 53.80
C ALA A 416 6.73 -47.43 54.15
N HIS A 417 6.53 -48.58 53.48
CA HIS A 417 6.36 -49.84 54.20
C HIS A 417 6.72 -51.07 53.32
N ARG A 418 6.67 -52.26 53.93
CA ARG A 418 7.54 -53.42 53.69
C ARG A 418 6.78 -54.59 53.03
N MET A 419 7.51 -55.47 52.32
CA MET A 419 6.97 -56.59 51.53
C MET A 419 6.19 -57.66 52.35
N LYS A 420 5.19 -58.28 51.71
CA LYS A 420 4.77 -59.68 51.96
C LYS A 420 4.07 -60.28 50.72
N VAL A 421 4.00 -61.60 50.64
CA VAL A 421 3.78 -62.39 49.40
C VAL A 421 2.65 -63.43 49.58
N ASP A 422 1.80 -63.59 48.54
CA ASP A 422 0.88 -64.70 48.19
C ASP A 422 -0.27 -65.15 49.13
N PRO A 423 -1.29 -65.93 48.67
CA PRO A 423 -1.75 -66.25 47.28
C PRO A 423 -3.28 -66.18 46.99
N ILE A 424 -3.64 -66.16 45.69
CA ILE A 424 -4.82 -66.78 44.99
C ILE A 424 -6.26 -66.61 45.54
N LYS A 425 -7.18 -66.08 44.69
CA LYS A 425 -8.50 -66.69 44.34
C LYS A 425 -9.17 -66.09 43.08
N HIS A 426 -9.99 -66.90 42.40
CA HIS A 426 -10.60 -66.64 41.09
C HIS A 426 -11.90 -65.81 41.12
N SER A 427 -12.18 -65.06 40.04
CA SER A 427 -13.47 -65.13 39.31
C SER A 427 -13.41 -64.48 37.91
N HIS A 428 -14.25 -64.96 36.98
CA HIS A 428 -14.36 -64.57 35.56
C HIS A 428 -14.98 -63.15 35.35
N ALA A 429 -15.07 -62.52 34.16
CA ALA A 429 -15.09 -63.04 32.78
C ALA A 429 -14.70 -62.01 31.67
N ARG A 430 -14.50 -62.51 30.43
CA ARG A 430 -14.74 -61.92 29.07
C ARG A 430 -15.10 -60.42 28.95
N SER A 431 -14.73 -59.63 27.92
CA SER A 431 -13.93 -59.75 26.66
C SER A 431 -13.91 -58.33 26.02
N SER A 432 -13.12 -57.90 25.00
CA SER A 432 -12.16 -58.53 24.07
C SER A 432 -11.03 -57.53 23.68
N GLN A 433 -10.18 -57.89 22.71
CA GLN A 433 -9.16 -57.06 22.04
C GLN A 433 -9.43 -56.97 20.51
N PRO A 434 -8.60 -56.32 19.65
CA PRO A 434 -7.74 -55.12 19.81
C PRO A 434 -7.86 -54.12 18.62
N ILE A 435 -7.03 -53.07 18.58
CA ILE A 435 -6.06 -52.83 17.47
C ILE A 435 -4.97 -51.82 17.92
N THR A 436 -3.76 -52.05 17.44
CA THR A 436 -2.49 -51.53 17.98
C THR A 436 -2.02 -50.22 17.33
N ARG A 437 -1.28 -49.42 18.11
CA ARG A 437 -0.31 -48.41 17.61
C ARG A 437 1.04 -48.70 18.26
N HIS A 438 2.09 -48.82 17.46
CA HIS A 438 3.48 -48.78 17.95
C HIS A 438 4.37 -47.88 17.07
N PRO A 439 5.37 -47.19 17.66
CA PRO A 439 6.27 -46.27 16.97
C PRO A 439 7.69 -46.84 16.73
N ALA A 440 8.47 -46.16 15.88
CA ALA A 440 9.95 -46.15 15.87
C ALA A 440 10.38 -44.73 15.43
N THR A 441 11.27 -43.98 16.09
CA THR A 441 12.62 -44.26 16.63
C THR A 441 13.65 -44.47 15.52
N ILE A 442 14.37 -43.39 15.17
CA ILE A 442 15.47 -43.37 14.18
C ILE A 442 16.82 -43.32 14.92
N LYS A 443 17.79 -44.13 14.47
CA LYS A 443 19.20 -44.12 14.93
C LYS A 443 20.11 -43.36 13.96
N GLN A 444 21.27 -42.93 14.44
CA GLN A 444 22.29 -42.21 13.69
C GLN A 444 23.37 -43.12 13.06
N SER A 445 24.05 -42.56 12.04
CA SER A 445 25.52 -42.62 11.78
C SER A 445 26.02 -43.61 10.69
N PRO A 446 27.30 -43.52 10.19
CA PRO A 446 27.72 -42.62 9.09
C PRO A 446 28.62 -43.29 7.99
N VAL A 447 29.46 -42.52 7.25
CA VAL A 447 30.64 -42.94 6.39
C VAL A 447 30.34 -43.35 4.91
N GLN A 448 31.15 -43.12 3.84
CA GLN A 448 32.10 -42.07 3.37
C GLN A 448 32.46 -42.23 1.84
N ILE A 449 32.95 -41.15 1.20
CA ILE A 449 34.00 -41.03 0.13
C ILE A 449 33.89 -41.73 -1.25
N SER A 450 33.98 -40.91 -2.33
CA SER A 450 34.92 -40.98 -3.51
C SER A 450 34.48 -39.90 -4.55
N ARG A 451 35.16 -38.78 -4.89
CA ARG A 451 36.54 -38.39 -5.35
C ARG A 451 36.80 -38.65 -6.86
N GLY A 452 36.99 -37.59 -7.68
CA GLY A 452 37.15 -37.73 -9.16
C GLY A 452 37.25 -36.46 -10.08
N VAL A 453 38.01 -35.42 -9.68
CA VAL A 453 38.86 -34.44 -10.45
C VAL A 453 38.61 -33.95 -11.92
N ALA A 454 38.80 -32.61 -12.12
CA ALA A 454 39.37 -31.88 -13.31
C ALA A 454 38.61 -31.84 -14.69
N ALA A 455 38.74 -30.86 -15.61
CA ALA A 455 39.43 -29.54 -15.65
C ALA A 455 38.98 -28.58 -16.83
N VAL A 456 39.13 -27.26 -16.62
CA VAL A 456 39.59 -26.16 -17.55
C VAL A 456 38.86 -25.75 -18.87
N ARG A 457 38.53 -24.44 -18.93
CA ARG A 457 38.37 -23.44 -20.04
C ARG A 457 38.60 -23.83 -21.53
N ARG A 458 37.78 -23.26 -22.44
CA ARG A 458 38.16 -22.11 -23.34
C ARG A 458 37.00 -21.49 -24.17
N ILE A 459 37.26 -20.28 -24.69
CA ILE A 459 36.46 -19.45 -25.62
C ILE A 459 37.29 -19.25 -26.92
N PRO A 460 36.67 -18.98 -28.08
CA PRO A 460 36.97 -17.76 -28.88
C PRO A 460 35.66 -17.03 -29.30
N HIS A 461 35.52 -15.68 -29.31
CA HIS A 461 36.21 -14.62 -30.09
C HIS A 461 36.04 -14.80 -31.61
N SER A 462 35.77 -13.79 -32.46
CA SER A 462 35.64 -12.31 -32.34
C SER A 462 35.04 -11.76 -33.67
N PHE A 463 34.37 -10.58 -33.68
CA PHE A 463 34.59 -9.48 -34.65
C PHE A 463 33.69 -8.24 -34.39
N SER A 464 34.17 -7.07 -34.81
CA SER A 464 33.59 -5.70 -34.77
C SER A 464 34.02 -5.00 -36.10
N PRO A 465 33.56 -3.77 -36.50
CA PRO A 465 33.00 -2.68 -35.67
C PRO A 465 31.88 -1.77 -36.30
N SER A 466 31.41 -0.82 -35.48
CA SER A 466 30.93 0.55 -35.82
C SER A 466 29.68 0.80 -36.71
N SER A 467 28.67 1.45 -36.12
CA SER A 467 28.14 2.73 -36.67
C SER A 467 27.35 3.54 -35.63
N GLN A 468 27.29 4.85 -35.88
CA GLN A 468 27.04 5.96 -34.96
C GLN A 468 25.61 6.10 -34.38
N LEU A 469 25.56 6.66 -33.16
CA LEU A 469 24.62 7.68 -32.67
C LEU A 469 23.22 7.78 -33.32
N GLN A 470 22.20 7.29 -32.62
CA GLN A 470 20.98 8.05 -32.28
C GLN A 470 20.14 7.32 -31.20
N ASN A 471 19.23 8.05 -30.54
CA ASN A 471 18.18 7.55 -29.62
C ASN A 471 18.54 7.18 -28.16
N ALA A 472 19.29 8.04 -27.45
CA ALA A 472 19.46 7.96 -25.99
C ALA A 472 18.24 8.44 -25.14
N VAL A 473 17.07 8.72 -25.75
CA VAL A 473 15.93 9.37 -25.07
C VAL A 473 14.78 8.38 -24.72
N ALA A 474 14.77 7.17 -25.28
CA ALA A 474 13.66 6.21 -25.08
C ALA A 474 13.69 5.44 -23.73
N ALA A 475 14.86 5.28 -23.11
CA ALA A 475 15.04 4.37 -21.97
C ALA A 475 14.47 4.87 -20.62
N ALA A 476 14.16 6.16 -20.48
CA ALA A 476 13.74 6.75 -19.20
C ALA A 476 12.26 6.52 -18.83
N ALA A 477 11.44 5.97 -19.74
CA ALA A 477 9.98 6.00 -19.62
C ALA A 477 9.32 4.76 -18.95
N LEU A 478 10.06 3.66 -18.73
CA LEU A 478 9.45 2.36 -18.40
C LEU A 478 9.46 1.97 -16.91
N VAL A 479 10.16 2.70 -16.03
CA VAL A 479 10.22 2.35 -14.59
C VAL A 479 9.21 3.16 -13.78
N SER A 480 7.92 2.79 -13.85
CA SER A 480 6.89 3.37 -12.97
C SER A 480 5.67 2.51 -12.67
N ARG A 481 5.77 1.82 -11.52
CA ARG A 481 4.71 1.31 -10.62
C ARG A 481 3.97 0.02 -11.07
N PRO A 482 3.85 -0.99 -10.17
CA PRO A 482 2.96 -2.12 -10.40
C PRO A 482 1.50 -1.69 -10.18
N GLY A 483 0.78 -1.46 -11.28
CA GLY A 483 -0.68 -1.57 -11.31
C GLY A 483 -1.04 -2.96 -11.84
N VAL A 484 -1.97 -3.65 -11.20
CA VAL A 484 -2.46 -4.94 -11.71
C VAL A 484 -3.23 -4.68 -13.01
N THR A 485 -2.69 -5.16 -14.12
CA THR A 485 -3.38 -5.33 -15.40
C THR A 485 -3.82 -6.78 -15.50
N MET A 486 -5.13 -7.04 -15.39
CA MET A 486 -5.72 -8.21 -16.04
C MET A 486 -5.69 -7.91 -17.54
N ALA A 487 -4.66 -8.42 -18.22
CA ALA A 487 -4.62 -8.48 -19.67
C ALA A 487 -4.92 -9.93 -20.04
N TYR A 488 -6.15 -10.16 -20.50
CA TYR A 488 -6.50 -11.29 -21.34
C TYR A 488 -6.81 -10.72 -22.72
N VAL A 489 -6.62 -11.53 -23.77
CA VAL A 489 -6.67 -11.18 -25.21
C VAL A 489 -5.36 -10.58 -25.78
N ASN A 490 -4.76 -11.38 -26.68
CA ASN A 490 -3.68 -11.18 -27.65
C ASN A 490 -2.62 -10.07 -27.51
N THR A 491 -1.36 -10.50 -27.50
CA THR A 491 -0.14 -9.66 -27.54
C THR A 491 0.38 -9.38 -28.96
N SER A 492 -0.41 -9.66 -30.01
CA SER A 492 0.01 -9.57 -31.41
C SER A 492 -0.83 -8.56 -32.19
N LEU A 493 -0.61 -7.26 -31.94
CA LEU A 493 -0.96 -6.13 -32.83
C LEU A 493 -0.49 -4.78 -32.21
N SER A 494 0.83 -4.63 -31.98
CA SER A 494 1.42 -3.34 -31.56
C SER A 494 2.25 -2.72 -32.69
N VAL A 495 1.62 -2.50 -33.85
CA VAL A 495 2.16 -1.61 -34.89
C VAL A 495 1.88 -0.17 -34.47
N GLN A 496 2.91 0.68 -34.49
CA GLN A 496 2.72 2.10 -34.18
C GLN A 496 1.86 2.77 -35.26
N LYS A 497 0.74 3.40 -34.85
CA LYS A 497 0.08 4.44 -35.63
C LYS A 497 -0.12 5.69 -34.78
N SER A 498 0.46 6.78 -35.24
CA SER A 498 0.19 8.15 -34.77
C SER A 498 -1.23 8.57 -35.15
N SER A 499 -1.79 9.51 -34.38
CA SER A 499 -3.06 10.22 -34.67
C SER A 499 -4.27 9.36 -35.08
N SER A 500 -4.68 8.42 -34.22
CA SER A 500 -6.03 7.83 -34.27
C SER A 500 -7.11 8.91 -34.07
N SER A 501 -8.07 9.01 -34.98
CA SER A 501 -9.26 9.85 -34.88
C SER A 501 -10.14 9.49 -33.66
N SER A 502 -11.06 10.38 -33.25
CA SER A 502 -12.05 10.04 -32.20
C SER A 502 -12.94 8.86 -32.65
N ALA A 503 -13.21 8.79 -33.96
CA ALA A 503 -13.94 7.72 -34.63
C ALA A 503 -13.33 6.34 -34.38
N GLU A 504 -12.04 6.19 -34.69
CA GLU A 504 -11.34 4.91 -34.53
C GLU A 504 -11.29 4.46 -33.07
N ARG A 505 -11.17 5.39 -32.11
CA ARG A 505 -11.24 5.07 -30.68
C ARG A 505 -12.63 4.69 -30.19
N GLN A 506 -13.69 5.24 -30.78
CA GLN A 506 -15.06 4.80 -30.52
C GLN A 506 -15.27 3.38 -31.05
N ARG A 507 -14.80 3.09 -32.26
CA ARG A 507 -14.84 1.75 -32.84
C ARG A 507 -14.04 0.73 -32.02
N GLU A 508 -12.79 1.04 -31.69
CA GLU A 508 -11.92 0.22 -30.83
C GLU A 508 -12.60 -0.08 -29.48
N TYR A 509 -13.16 0.93 -28.81
CA TYR A 509 -13.83 0.78 -27.51
C TYR A 509 -15.16 0.01 -27.59
N LEU A 510 -15.92 0.14 -28.67
CA LEU A 510 -17.15 -0.64 -28.89
C LEU A 510 -16.84 -2.11 -29.21
N LEU A 511 -15.77 -2.38 -29.95
CA LEU A 511 -15.31 -3.74 -30.23
C LEU A 511 -14.76 -4.43 -28.98
N ASP A 512 -14.05 -3.71 -28.11
CA ASP A 512 -13.57 -4.18 -26.79
C ASP A 512 -14.71 -4.55 -25.81
N MET A 513 -15.91 -4.03 -26.06
CA MET A 513 -17.13 -4.26 -25.27
C MET A 513 -17.96 -5.45 -25.77
N ILE A 514 -17.75 -5.93 -26.99
CA ILE A 514 -18.41 -7.12 -27.53
C ILE A 514 -17.64 -8.37 -27.06
N PRO A 515 -18.27 -9.34 -26.37
CA PRO A 515 -17.63 -10.62 -26.09
C PRO A 515 -17.24 -11.29 -27.41
N SER A 516 -15.95 -11.60 -27.58
CA SER A 516 -15.50 -12.40 -28.72
C SER A 516 -16.28 -13.71 -28.72
N ARG A 517 -16.91 -14.06 -29.86
CA ARG A 517 -17.62 -15.34 -30.00
C ARG A 517 -16.69 -16.48 -29.56
N PRO A 518 -17.15 -17.44 -28.74
CA PRO A 518 -16.33 -18.60 -28.43
C PRO A 518 -16.01 -19.34 -29.73
N ALA A 519 -14.73 -19.32 -30.12
CA ALA A 519 -14.25 -20.27 -31.11
C ALA A 519 -14.36 -21.68 -30.50
N ASN A 520 -14.78 -22.65 -31.32
CA ASN A 520 -15.01 -24.06 -30.99
C ASN A 520 -16.39 -24.40 -30.38
N VAL A 521 -17.43 -24.36 -31.21
CA VAL A 521 -18.52 -25.35 -31.20
C VAL A 521 -18.74 -25.85 -32.63
N TRP A 522 -17.78 -26.60 -33.15
CA TRP A 522 -17.88 -27.41 -34.37
C TRP A 522 -16.89 -28.59 -34.29
N LYS A 523 -17.31 -29.65 -33.61
CA LYS A 523 -16.99 -31.05 -33.89
C LYS A 523 -17.91 -31.94 -33.06
#